data_AF-A0A950WQX2-F1
#
_entry.id   AF-A0A950WQX2-F1
#
_cell.length_a   1.000
_cell.length_b   1.000
_cell.length_c   1.000
_cell.angle_alpha   90.00
_cell.angle_beta   90.00
_cell.angle_gamma   90.00
#
_symmetry.space_group_name_H-M   'P 1'
#
loop_
_entity.id
_entity.type
_entity.pdbx_description
1 polymer ?
#
loop_
_entity_poly.entity_id
_entity_poly.type
_entity_poly.pdbx_seq_one_letter_code
_entity_poly.pdbx_strand_id
1 'polypeptide(L)' 'MTHAVIAYSDYKSPYAYLAKDRIYELARDFPLARLEWRPYVLNIPRYLGSARVDDAGNVLEEDR' A
#
# COMPACT_ATOMS: atom_id res chain seq x y z
N MET A 1 8.52 -14.12 24.43
CA MET A 1 8.80 -13.26 23.25
C MET A 1 7.47 -12.76 22.72
N THR A 2 7.29 -11.45 22.61
CA THR A 2 6.12 -10.86 21.93
C THR A 2 6.35 -10.92 20.43
N HIS A 3 5.41 -11.51 19.70
CA HIS A 3 5.45 -11.59 18.24
C HIS A 3 4.96 -10.26 17.65
N ALA A 4 5.44 -9.87 16.47
CA ALA A 4 5.01 -8.65 15.80
C ALA A 4 4.46 -8.97 14.40
N VAL A 5 3.30 -8.40 14.08
CA VAL A 5 2.74 -8.37 12.73
C VAL A 5 3.00 -6.99 12.15
N ILE A 6 3.79 -6.93 11.08
CA ILE A 6 4.13 -5.67 10.42
C ILE A 6 3.22 -5.51 9.20
N ALA A 7 2.39 -4.47 9.21
CA ALA A 7 1.51 -4.12 8.10
C ALA A 7 2.06 -2.88 7.37
N TYR A 8 2.53 -3.08 6.13
CA TYR A 8 2.90 -1.99 5.24
C TYR A 8 1.67 -1.48 4.50
N SER A 9 1.45 -0.16 4.50
CA SER A 9 0.29 0.45 3.85
C SER A 9 0.66 1.70 3.08
N ASP A 10 0.13 1.82 1.87
CA ASP A 10 0.09 3.05 1.06
C ASP A 10 -1.38 3.43 0.87
N TYR A 11 -1.73 4.72 0.97
CA TYR A 11 -3.08 5.21 0.74
C TYR A 11 -3.59 4.93 -0.69
N LYS A 12 -2.68 4.85 -1.67
CA LYS A 12 -2.99 4.59 -3.09
C LYS A 12 -3.32 3.12 -3.35
N SER A 13 -3.08 2.23 -2.40
CA SER A 13 -3.28 0.79 -2.58
C SER A 13 -4.73 0.40 -2.28
N PRO A 14 -5.55 0.03 -3.29
CA PRO A 14 -6.90 -0.49 -3.03
C PRO A 14 -6.85 -1.81 -2.27
N TYR A 15 -5.81 -2.61 -2.46
CA TYR A 15 -5.61 -3.87 -1.74
C TYR A 15 -5.29 -3.66 -0.27
N ALA A 16 -4.46 -2.67 0.07
CA ALA A 16 -4.19 -2.33 1.47
C ALA A 16 -5.46 -1.82 2.17
N TYR A 17 -6.29 -1.04 1.46
CA TYR A 17 -7.59 -0.60 1.96
C TYR A 17 -8.50 -1.79 2.29
N LEU A 18 -8.65 -2.74 1.36
CA LEU A 18 -9.47 -3.95 1.57
C LEU A 18 -8.95 -4.84 2.71
N ALA A 19 -7.64 -4.91 2.91
CA ALA A 19 -7.03 -5.74 3.95
C ALA A 19 -7.11 -5.11 5.36
N LYS A 20 -7.29 -3.78 5.46
CA LYS A 20 -7.18 -3.03 6.73
C LYS A 20 -8.00 -3.64 7.87
N ASP A 21 -9.28 -3.89 7.64
CA ASP A 21 -10.19 -4.33 8.70
C ASP A 21 -9.90 -5.76 9.16
N ARG A 22 -9.49 -6.64 8.24
CA ARG A 22 -9.06 -8.01 8.56
C ARG A 22 -7.76 -8.05 9.36
N ILE A 23 -6.86 -7.09 9.13
CA ILE A 23 -5.63 -6.95 9.93
C ILE A 23 -5.97 -6.52 11.37
N TYR A 24 -6.96 -5.64 11.56
CA TYR A 24 -7.44 -5.31 12.90
C TYR A 24 -8.15 -6.50 13.58
N GLU A 25 -8.94 -7.28 12.85
CA GLU A 25 -9.54 -8.53 13.36
C GLU A 25 -8.45 -9.51 13.83
N LEU A 26 -7.42 -9.73 13.02
CA LEU A 26 -6.28 -10.57 13.38
C LEU A 26 -5.62 -10.12 14.69
N ALA A 27 -5.40 -8.82 14.86
CA ALA A 27 -4.81 -8.28 16.09
C ALA A 27 -5.71 -8.50 17.32
N ARG A 28 -7.04 -8.51 17.15
CA ARG A 28 -7.99 -8.82 18.22
C ARG A 28 -8.02 -10.31 18.56
N ASP A 29 -7.96 -11.17 17.54
CA ASP A 29 -8.02 -12.63 17.71
C ASP A 29 -6.72 -13.20 18.29
N PHE A 30 -5.59 -12.48 18.12
CA PHE A 30 -4.28 -12.88 18.62
C PHE A 30 -3.62 -11.78 19.49
N PRO A 31 -4.08 -11.58 20.74
CA PRO A 31 -3.66 -10.47 21.59
C PRO A 31 -2.17 -10.44 21.97
N LEU A 32 -1.46 -11.57 21.82
CA LEU A 32 -0.01 -11.68 22.08
C LEU A 32 0.86 -11.14 20.93
N ALA A 33 0.24 -10.85 19.77
CA ALA A 33 0.91 -10.27 18.62
C ALA A 33 0.71 -8.75 18.58
N ARG A 34 1.80 -7.98 18.60
CA ARG A 34 1.76 -6.53 18.40
C ARG A 34 1.55 -6.23 16.92
N LEU A 35 0.50 -5.49 16.59
CA LEU A 35 0.32 -4.94 15.24
C LEU A 35 1.13 -3.64 15.09
N GLU A 36 2.00 -3.58 14.10
CA GLU A 36 2.80 -2.41 13.74
C GLU A 36 2.47 -1.94 12.32
N TRP A 37 1.90 -0.75 12.20
CA TRP A 37 1.68 -0.10 10.91
C TRP A 37 2.92 0.63 10.43
N ARG A 38 3.27 0.45 9.15
CA ARG A 38 4.38 1.16 8.51
C ARG A 38 3.91 1.80 7.21
N PRO A 39 4.18 3.10 7.01
CA PRO A 39 3.91 3.72 5.72
C PRO A 39 4.79 3.07 4.65
N TYR A 40 4.23 2.87 3.47
CA TYR A 40 4.91 2.39 2.28
C TYR A 40 4.53 3.29 1.11
N VAL A 41 5.48 3.48 0.19
CA VAL A 41 5.24 4.17 -1.08
C VAL A 41 5.30 3.13 -2.19
N LEU A 42 4.16 2.86 -2.81
CA LEU A 42 4.07 2.00 -3.98
C LEU A 42 4.93 2.57 -5.11
N ASN A 43 5.78 1.73 -5.68
CA ASN A 43 6.38 2.02 -6.97
C ASN A 43 5.39 1.64 -8.08
N ILE A 44 4.36 2.48 -8.25
CA ILE A 44 3.33 2.31 -9.28
C ILE A 44 3.95 2.28 -10.69
N PRO A 45 4.92 3.17 -11.04
CA PRO A 45 5.55 3.14 -12.35
C PRO A 45 6.15 1.79 -12.72
N ARG A 46 6.80 1.10 -11.77
CA ARG A 46 7.39 -0.21 -12.01
C ARG A 46 6.36 -1.28 -12.42
N TYR A 47 5.10 -1.14 -12.03
CA TYR A 47 4.06 -2.14 -12.28
C TYR A 47 3.10 -1.75 -13.41
N LEU A 48 2.75 -0.47 -13.52
CA LEU A 48 1.76 0.04 -14.49
C LEU A 48 2.35 0.92 -15.59
N GLY A 49 3.66 1.20 -15.55
CA GLY A 49 4.29 2.17 -16.43
C GLY A 49 4.14 3.62 -15.97
N SER A 50 4.71 4.55 -16.72
CA SER A 50 4.65 5.98 -16.44
C SER A 50 4.43 6.81 -17.71
N ALA A 51 3.85 8.00 -17.56
CA ALA A 51 3.67 8.94 -18.65
C ALA A 51 4.03 10.37 -18.22
N ARG A 52 4.57 11.15 -19.16
CA ARG A 52 4.76 12.59 -19.01
C ARG A 52 3.70 13.32 -19.83
N VAL A 53 3.04 14.30 -19.23
CA VAL A 53 1.94 15.05 -19.86
C VAL A 53 2.23 16.54 -19.92
N ASP A 54 1.57 17.27 -20.83
CA ASP A 54 1.52 18.74 -20.83
C ASP A 54 0.48 19.28 -19.83
N ASP A 55 0.36 20.60 -19.73
CA ASP A 55 -0.59 21.27 -18.82
C ASP A 55 -2.07 20.98 -19.16
N ALA A 56 -2.35 20.55 -20.39
CA ALA A 56 -3.69 20.15 -20.84
C ALA A 56 -3.96 18.64 -20.62
N GLY A 57 -2.98 17.89 -20.10
CA GLY A 57 -3.07 16.45 -19.87
C GLY A 57 -2.82 15.59 -21.12
N ASN A 58 -2.33 16.16 -22.22
CA ASN A 58 -1.94 15.38 -23.40
C ASN A 58 -0.64 14.63 -23.12
N VAL A 59 -0.56 13.36 -23.54
CA VAL A 59 0.63 12.53 -23.37
C VAL A 59 1.75 12.99 -24.30
N LEU A 60 2.92 13.28 -23.73
CA LEU A 60 4.13 13.66 -24.44
C LEU A 60 5.10 12.47 -24.58
N GLU A 61 5.11 11.57 -23.61
CA GLU A 61 5.98 10.38 -23.55
C GLU A 61 5.34 9.33 -22.63
N GLU A 62 5.53 8.04 -22.90
CA GLU A 62 5.01 6.93 -22.11
C GLU A 62 5.96 5.72 -22.13
N ASP A 63 6.08 5.05 -20.98
CA ASP A 63 6.79 3.78 -20.77
C ASP A 63 5.80 2.77 -20.15
N ARG A 64 5.66 1.57 -20.73
CA ARG A 64 4.66 0.56 -20.34
C ARG A 64 5.28 -0.83 -20.18
#